data_AF-A0A351TPQ3-F1
#
_entry.id   AF-A0A351TPQ3-F1
#
_cell.length_a   1.000
_cell.length_b   1.000
_cell.length_c   1.000
_cell.angle_alpha   90.00
_cell.angle_beta   90.00
_cell.angle_gamma   90.00
#
_symmetry.space_group_name_H-M   'P 1'
#
loop_
_entity.id
_entity.type
_entity.pdbx_description
1 polymer ?
#
loop_
_entity_poly.entity_id
_entity_poly.type
_entity_poly.pdbx_seq_one_letter_code
_entity_poly.pdbx_strand_id
1 'polypeptide(L)'
;MKRKLYLVDYEENGQDKYKPMELTGIGCLTDSEIVQLIHFYIGRNNRLSSVAEFETDLSLHEFDRACNLPSVINIPHRVLYVDMEEINEMRRIREKMLCK
;
A
#
# COMPACT_ATOMS: atom_id res chain seq x y z
N MET A 1 7.57 21.72 3.66
CA MET A 1 6.74 20.78 2.86
C MET A 1 6.40 19.58 3.72
N LYS A 2 5.16 19.11 3.72
CA LYS A 2 4.76 17.94 4.52
C LYS A 2 5.22 16.66 3.81
N ARG A 3 5.98 15.81 4.50
CA ARG A 3 6.34 14.47 4.05
C ARG A 3 5.18 13.51 4.29
N LYS A 4 5.04 12.48 3.47
CA LYS A 4 4.08 11.39 3.69
C LYS A 4 4.74 10.04 3.50
N LEU A 5 4.34 9.07 4.31
CA LEU A 5 4.82 7.71 4.26
C LEU A 5 3.76 6.79 3.65
N TYR A 6 4.22 5.82 2.87
CA TYR A 6 3.40 4.87 2.17
C TYR A 6 3.93 3.46 2.40
N LEU A 7 3.03 2.50 2.53
CA LEU A 7 3.34 1.08 2.33
C LEU A 7 2.75 0.65 0.99
N VAL A 8 3.58 0.02 0.18
CA VAL A 8 3.25 -0.38 -1.19
C VAL A 8 3.44 -1.87 -1.31
N ASP A 9 2.36 -2.59 -1.62
CA ASP A 9 2.40 -4.01 -1.92
C ASP A 9 2.34 -4.21 -3.42
N TYR A 10 3.20 -5.07 -3.95
CA TYR A 10 3.29 -5.34 -5.37
C TYR A 10 3.89 -6.72 -5.65
N GLU A 11 3.57 -7.27 -6.82
CA GLU A 11 4.15 -8.49 -7.33
C GLU A 11 5.26 -8.17 -8.33
N GLU A 12 6.44 -8.76 -8.13
CA GLU A 12 7.57 -8.69 -9.05
C GLU A 12 8.04 -10.10 -9.38
N ASN A 13 7.90 -10.49 -10.66
CA ASN A 13 8.24 -11.83 -11.16
C ASN A 13 7.52 -12.97 -10.40
N GLY A 14 6.23 -12.81 -10.09
CA GLY A 14 5.45 -13.82 -9.38
C GLY A 14 5.74 -13.91 -7.88
N GLN A 15 6.49 -12.95 -7.31
CA GLN A 15 6.77 -12.87 -5.89
C GLN A 15 6.15 -11.62 -5.29
N ASP A 16 5.37 -11.80 -4.23
CA ASP A 16 4.82 -10.71 -3.45
C ASP A 16 5.93 -9.99 -2.69
N LYS A 17 5.90 -8.66 -2.77
CA LYS A 17 6.82 -7.75 -2.11
C LYS A 17 6.06 -6.61 -1.48
N TYR A 18 6.64 -6.05 -0.44
CA TYR A 18 6.21 -4.79 0.13
C TYR A 18 7.37 -3.80 0.12
N LYS A 19 7.06 -2.51 0.05
CA LYS A 19 8.05 -1.43 0.10
C LYS A 19 7.51 -0.23 0.84
N PRO A 20 8.13 0.14 1.97
CA PRO A 20 7.93 1.44 2.59
C PRO A 20 8.51 2.54 1.71
N MET A 21 7.77 3.62 1.51
CA MET A 21 8.18 4.75 0.68
C MET A 21 7.90 6.07 1.37
N GLU A 22 8.79 7.05 1.18
CA GLU A 22 8.58 8.43 1.58
C GLU A 22 8.45 9.31 0.34
N LEU A 23 7.38 10.09 0.27
CA LEU A 23 7.20 11.11 -0.76
C LEU A 23 7.18 12.49 -0.12
N THR A 24 7.86 13.43 -0.77
CA THR A 24 7.90 14.84 -0.37
C THR A 24 7.31 15.71 -1.47
N GLY A 25 6.73 16.86 -1.08
CA GLY A 25 6.24 17.84 -2.05
C GLY A 25 4.95 17.46 -2.80
N ILE A 26 4.23 16.44 -2.35
CA ILE A 26 3.02 15.90 -3.00
C ILE A 26 1.72 16.65 -2.68
N GLY A 27 1.79 17.86 -2.11
CA GLY A 27 0.64 18.54 -1.49
C GLY A 27 -0.52 18.89 -2.43
N CYS A 28 -0.31 18.86 -3.75
CA CYS A 28 -1.33 19.11 -4.77
C CYS A 28 -1.72 17.87 -5.59
N LEU A 29 -1.14 16.70 -5.30
CA LEU A 29 -1.43 15.48 -6.04
C LEU A 29 -2.73 14.84 -5.52
N THR A 30 -3.55 14.38 -6.47
CA THR A 30 -4.69 13.50 -6.20
C THR A 30 -4.20 12.11 -5.80
N ASP A 31 -5.07 11.33 -5.14
CA ASP A 31 -4.76 9.95 -4.77
C ASP A 31 -4.38 9.10 -6.01
N SER A 32 -5.04 9.31 -7.16
CA SER A 32 -4.69 8.64 -8.42
C SER A 32 -3.30 9.02 -8.92
N GLU A 33 -2.91 10.29 -8.85
CA GLU A 33 -1.57 10.74 -9.27
C GLU A 33 -0.48 10.18 -8.35
N ILE A 34 -0.75 10.10 -7.04
CA ILE A 34 0.16 9.48 -6.07
C ILE A 34 0.36 8.00 -6.41
N VAL A 35 -0.73 7.26 -6.68
CA VAL A 35 -0.68 5.83 -7.04
C VAL A 35 0.09 5.62 -8.34
N GLN A 36 -0.14 6.45 -9.36
CA GLN A 36 0.61 6.38 -10.63
C GLN A 36 2.11 6.67 -10.44
N LEU A 37 2.45 7.66 -9.62
CA LEU A 37 3.84 7.98 -9.28
C LEU A 37 4.51 6.80 -8.57
N ILE A 38 3.83 6.19 -7.60
CA ILE A 38 4.31 5.00 -6.89
C ILE A 38 4.51 3.83 -7.86
N HIS A 39 3.54 3.58 -8.75
CA HIS A 39 3.66 2.51 -9.74
C HIS A 39 4.86 2.72 -10.67
N PHE A 40 5.11 3.97 -11.05
CA PHE A 40 6.32 4.33 -11.80
C PHE A 40 7.60 4.01 -11.03
N TYR A 41 7.65 4.29 -9.72
CA TYR A 41 8.81 4.02 -8.87
C TYR A 41 9.10 2.53 -8.62
N ILE A 42 8.07 1.70 -8.44
CA ILE A 42 8.26 0.26 -8.28
C ILE A 42 8.55 -0.44 -9.61
N GLY A 43 8.27 0.22 -10.75
CA GLY A 43 8.47 -0.30 -12.09
C GLY A 43 7.16 -0.72 -12.75
N ARG A 44 6.92 -0.26 -13.97
CA ARG A 44 5.65 -0.47 -14.71
C ARG A 44 5.34 -1.93 -15.06
N ASN A 45 6.34 -2.79 -15.01
CA ASN A 45 6.17 -4.23 -15.26
C ASN A 45 5.75 -5.00 -14.02
N ASN A 46 5.77 -4.36 -12.85
CA ASN A 46 5.32 -4.95 -11.59
C ASN A 46 3.83 -4.72 -11.41
N ARG A 47 3.12 -5.73 -10.89
CA ARG A 47 1.69 -5.62 -10.61
C ARG A 47 1.52 -4.94 -9.26
N LEU A 48 0.96 -3.74 -9.25
CA LEU A 48 0.65 -3.04 -8.00
C LEU A 48 -0.55 -3.73 -7.34
N SER A 49 -0.42 -4.13 -6.08
CA SER A 49 -1.48 -4.80 -5.33
C SER A 49 -2.17 -3.86 -4.35
N SER A 50 -1.40 -3.02 -3.64
CA SER A 50 -1.96 -2.08 -2.67
C SER A 50 -1.08 -0.83 -2.50
N VAL A 51 -1.72 0.29 -2.13
CA VAL A 51 -1.05 1.50 -1.65
C VAL A 51 -1.80 2.04 -0.45
N ALA A 52 -1.12 2.13 0.69
CA ALA A 52 -1.66 2.74 1.91
C ALA A 52 -0.79 3.92 2.36
N GLU A 53 -1.43 5.05 2.65
CA GLU A 53 -0.82 6.24 3.24
C GLU A 53 -0.89 6.16 4.76
N PHE A 54 0.22 6.37 5.47
CA PHE A 54 0.29 6.32 6.92
C PHE A 54 0.37 7.72 7.55
N GLU A 55 -0.46 7.96 8.56
CA GLU A 55 -0.45 9.19 9.35
C GLU A 55 0.43 8.99 10.59
N THR A 56 1.71 9.30 10.45
CA THR A 56 2.70 9.10 11.51
C THR A 56 3.87 10.07 11.41
N ASP A 57 4.51 10.34 12.54
CA ASP A 57 5.72 11.16 12.64
C ASP A 57 7.01 10.34 12.58
N LEU A 58 6.92 9.01 12.37
CA LEU A 58 8.09 8.14 12.21
C LEU A 58 8.95 8.55 11.01
N SER A 59 10.26 8.37 11.10
CA SER A 59 11.14 8.38 9.93
C SER A 59 10.86 7.18 9.02
N LEU A 60 11.27 7.23 7.75
CA LEU A 60 11.15 6.08 6.83
C LEU A 60 11.79 4.81 7.40
N HIS A 61 12.95 4.95 8.06
CA HIS A 61 13.65 3.84 8.69
C HIS A 61 12.87 3.25 9.88
N GLU A 62 12.27 4.10 10.72
CA GLU A 62 11.45 3.61 11.83
C GLU A 62 10.16 2.95 11.33
N PHE A 63 9.58 3.51 10.28
CA PHE A 63 8.40 2.98 9.65
C PHE A 63 8.65 1.61 9.01
N ASP A 64 9.76 1.43 8.28
CA ASP A 64 10.16 0.14 7.71
C ASP A 64 10.31 -0.95 8.80
N ARG A 65 10.95 -0.62 9.92
CA ARG A 65 10.99 -1.53 11.08
C ARG A 65 9.61 -1.80 11.65
N ALA A 66 8.74 -0.79 11.74
CA ALA A 66 7.39 -0.94 12.26
C ALA A 66 6.54 -1.85 11.38
N CYS A 67 6.66 -1.80 10.05
CA CYS A 67 5.96 -2.68 9.11
C CYS A 67 6.23 -4.17 9.33
N ASN A 68 7.38 -4.50 9.92
CA ASN A 68 7.74 -5.87 10.27
C ASN A 68 7.16 -6.34 11.63
N LEU A 69 6.45 -5.46 12.35
CA LEU A 69 5.84 -5.76 13.64
C LEU A 69 4.32 -5.86 13.50
N PRO A 70 3.65 -6.77 14.24
CA PRO A 70 2.19 -6.84 14.26
C PRO A 70 1.52 -5.53 14.69
N SER A 71 2.23 -4.68 15.45
CA SER A 71 1.73 -3.39 15.90
C SER A 71 1.52 -2.35 14.79
N VAL A 72 2.02 -2.59 13.56
CA VAL A 72 1.79 -1.69 12.41
C VAL A 72 0.31 -1.44 12.16
N ILE A 73 -0.55 -2.43 12.47
CA ILE A 73 -2.00 -2.33 12.33
C ILE A 73 -2.62 -1.20 13.17
N ASN A 74 -1.91 -0.75 14.22
CA ASN A 74 -2.36 0.31 15.11
C ASN A 74 -1.97 1.70 14.60
N ILE A 75 -1.10 1.81 13.58
CA ILE A 75 -0.76 3.10 12.99
C ILE A 75 -1.90 3.53 12.08
N PRO A 76 -2.51 4.71 12.31
CA PRO A 76 -3.58 5.21 11.44
C PRO A 76 -3.10 5.31 10.00
N HIS A 77 -3.92 4.80 9.09
CA HIS A 77 -3.61 4.79 7.66
C HIS A 77 -4.88 4.88 6.83
N ARG A 78 -4.69 5.33 5.58
CA ARG A 78 -5.72 5.48 4.56
C ARG A 78 -5.31 4.68 3.33
N VAL A 79 -6.14 3.74 2.92
CA VAL A 79 -5.92 2.97 1.67
C VAL A 79 -6.23 3.87 0.48
N LEU A 80 -5.26 4.03 -0.42
CA LEU A 80 -5.40 4.81 -1.65
C LEU A 80 -5.73 3.94 -2.85
N TYR A 81 -5.21 2.71 -2.85
CA TYR A 81 -5.42 1.75 -3.93
C TYR A 81 -5.38 0.33 -3.36
N VAL A 82 -6.21 -0.53 -3.94
CA VAL A 82 -6.15 -1.97 -3.76
C VAL A 82 -6.58 -2.62 -5.06
N ASP A 83 -5.90 -3.68 -5.47
CA ASP A 83 -6.35 -4.49 -6.58
C ASP A 83 -7.67 -5.18 -6.20
N MET A 84 -8.71 -4.87 -6.96
CA MET A 84 -10.05 -5.38 -6.70
C MET A 84 -10.20 -6.85 -7.10
N GLU A 85 -9.30 -7.42 -7.89
CA GLU A 85 -9.33 -8.86 -8.19
C GLU A 85 -9.24 -9.70 -6.92
N GLU A 86 -8.30 -9.38 -6.04
CA GLU A 86 -8.10 -10.09 -4.77
C GLU A 86 -9.30 -9.92 -3.83
N ILE A 87 -9.83 -8.70 -3.72
CA ILE A 87 -11.04 -8.43 -2.91
C ILE A 87 -12.26 -9.20 -3.44
N ASN A 88 -12.42 -9.24 -4.76
CA ASN A 88 -13.53 -9.96 -5.38
C ASN A 88 -13.39 -11.48 -5.18
N GLU A 89 -12.18 -12.01 -5.19
CA GLU A 89 -11.91 -13.42 -4.89
C GLU A 89 -12.21 -13.76 -3.42
N MET A 90 -11.75 -12.94 -2.47
CA MET A 90 -12.10 -13.10 -1.06
C MET A 90 -13.61 -13.01 -0.82
N ARG A 91 -14.30 -12.09 -1.50
CA ARG A 91 -15.77 -11.98 -1.43
C ARG A 91 -16.45 -13.27 -1.90
N ARG A 92 -16.04 -13.83 -3.04
CA ARG A 92 -16.57 -15.10 -3.57
C ARG A 92 -16.31 -16.27 -2.61
N ILE A 93 -15.13 -16.33 -2.02
CA ILE A 93 -14.78 -17.36 -1.03
C ILE A 93 -15.67 -17.25 0.22
N ARG A 94 -15.85 -16.04 0.74
CA ARG A 94 -16.74 -15.76 1.88
C ARG A 94 -18.19 -16.14 1.58
N GLU A 95 -18.72 -15.77 0.40
CA GLU A 95 -20.07 -16.13 -0.04
C GLU A 95 -20.25 -17.67 -0.10
N LYS A 96 -19.25 -18.41 -0.59
CA LYS A 96 -19.27 -19.88 -0.60
C LYS A 96 -19.24 -20.50 0.80
N MET A 97 -18.58 -19.87 1.77
CA MET A 97 -18.56 -20.34 3.16
C MET A 97 -19.86 -20.05 3.91
N LEU A 98 -20.54 -18.96 3.60
CA LEU A 98 -21.80 -18.56 4.23
C LEU A 98 -23.03 -19.27 3.66
N CYS A 99 -22.90 -19.91 2.50
CA CYS A 99 -23.96 -20.71 1.85
C CYS A 99 -23.86 -22.23 2.16
N LYS A 100 -23.10 -22.63 3.20
CA LYS A 100 -23.08 -23.97 3.77
C LYS A 100 -23.71 -23.96 5.17
#